data_AF-A0A1I6UTJ8-F1
#
_entry.id   AF-A0A1I6UTJ8-F1
#
_cell.length_a   1.000
_cell.length_b   1.000
_cell.length_c   1.000
_cell.angle_alpha   90.00
_cell.angle_beta   90.00
_cell.angle_gamma   90.00
#
_symmetry.space_group_name_H-M   'P 1'
#
loop_
_entity.id
_entity.type
_entity.pdbx_description
1 polymer ?
#
loop_
_entity_poly.entity_id
_entity_poly.type
_entity_poly.pdbx_seq_one_letter_code
_entity_poly.pdbx_strand_id
1 'polypeptide(L)'
;MLKGLKMDAIECDGDQQDVFYIAQAIEPKIEIDPINIIEKMQDQAIQEYDYYAFDYLNRVSRADIAELHDRLNKEFNDWQEKNGYKPNFYDIRSEESFSINDYDSEKREITKQHKQTDIYDMGC
;
A
#
# COMPACT_ATOMS: atom_id res chain seq x y z
N MET A 1 -16.39 14.02 -17.39
CA MET A 1 -16.82 14.37 -16.02
C MET A 1 -15.86 13.72 -15.05
N LEU A 2 -14.93 14.48 -14.47
CA LEU A 2 -14.07 14.06 -13.36
C LEU A 2 -14.58 14.79 -12.13
N LYS A 3 -15.22 14.07 -11.20
CA LYS A 3 -15.76 14.65 -9.96
C LYS A 3 -14.65 14.70 -8.91
N GLY A 4 -14.58 15.85 -8.24
CA GLY A 4 -13.45 16.31 -7.44
C GLY A 4 -13.11 15.44 -6.24
N LEU A 5 -11.81 15.24 -6.06
CA LEU A 5 -11.19 14.95 -4.78
C LEU A 5 -11.40 16.16 -3.88
N LYS A 6 -12.06 15.96 -2.74
CA LYS A 6 -12.07 16.95 -1.65
C LYS A 6 -10.73 16.83 -0.92
N MET A 7 -9.96 17.91 -0.97
CA MET A 7 -8.76 18.09 -0.17
C MET A 7 -9.24 18.65 1.18
N ASP A 8 -9.24 17.83 2.22
CA ASP A 8 -9.49 18.33 3.58
C ASP A 8 -8.18 18.94 4.10
N ALA A 9 -8.17 20.25 4.30
CA ALA A 9 -7.02 20.98 4.82
C ALA A 9 -6.82 20.62 6.31
N ILE A 10 -5.65 20.09 6.64
CA ILE A 10 -5.21 19.88 8.02
C ILE A 10 -4.50 21.17 8.44
N GLU A 11 -5.15 22.01 9.25
CA GLU A 11 -4.50 23.17 9.89
C GLU A 11 -3.66 22.69 11.07
N CYS A 12 -2.33 22.82 10.96
CA CYS A 12 -1.40 22.67 12.08
C CYS A 12 -0.72 24.02 12.35
N ASP A 13 -1.02 24.61 13.50
CA ASP A 13 -0.39 25.83 14.03
C ASP A 13 1.07 25.54 14.42
N GLY A 14 2.02 26.21 13.76
CA GLY A 14 3.45 26.23 14.11
C GLY A 14 4.35 26.17 12.87
N ASP A 15 5.02 27.29 12.56
CA ASP A 15 6.05 27.47 11.50
C ASP A 15 5.88 26.55 10.28
N GLN A 16 4.90 26.86 9.43
CA GLN A 16 4.62 26.15 8.18
C GLN A 16 5.86 26.13 7.27
N GLN A 17 6.62 25.05 7.31
CA GLN A 17 7.30 24.59 6.10
C GLN A 17 6.22 23.93 5.25
N ASP A 18 5.94 24.49 4.07
CA ASP A 18 5.04 23.86 3.13
C ASP A 18 5.74 22.58 2.60
N VAL A 19 5.44 21.43 3.21
CA VAL A 19 5.98 20.13 2.80
C VAL A 19 4.86 19.36 2.10
N PHE A 20 5.11 18.88 0.89
CA PHE A 20 4.20 17.96 0.21
C PHE A 20 4.77 16.54 0.19
N TYR A 21 3.88 15.57 0.45
CA TYR A 21 4.20 14.15 0.52
C TYR A 21 3.69 13.45 -0.74
N ILE A 22 4.53 12.63 -1.36
CA ILE A 22 4.19 11.76 -2.48
C ILE A 22 4.38 10.32 -2.01
N ALA A 23 3.31 9.53 -2.04
CA ALA A 23 3.33 8.16 -1.57
C ALA A 23 2.82 7.17 -2.62
N GLN A 24 3.42 5.98 -2.66
CA GLN A 24 2.90 4.86 -3.43
C GLN A 24 1.86 4.11 -2.59
N ALA A 25 0.59 4.29 -2.94
CA ALA A 25 -0.52 3.54 -2.35
C ALA A 25 -0.64 2.15 -3.00
N ILE A 26 -0.78 1.12 -2.17
CA ILE A 26 -0.99 -0.26 -2.61
C ILE A 26 -2.27 -0.79 -1.98
N GLU A 27 -3.14 -1.37 -2.79
CA GLU A 27 -4.33 -2.04 -2.31
C GLU A 27 -3.95 -3.32 -1.55
N PRO A 28 -4.47 -3.52 -0.32
CA PRO A 28 -4.21 -4.73 0.43
C PRO A 28 -4.87 -5.92 -0.27
N LYS A 29 -4.07 -6.96 -0.54
CA LYS A 29 -4.55 -8.23 -1.09
C LYS A 29 -4.95 -9.15 0.06
N ILE A 30 -6.25 -9.23 0.34
CA ILE A 30 -6.81 -10.14 1.35
C ILE A 30 -7.30 -11.39 0.64
N GLU A 31 -6.72 -12.53 0.98
CA GLU A 31 -7.03 -13.81 0.33
C GLU A 31 -7.18 -14.93 1.37
N ILE A 32 -7.97 -15.92 1.00
CA ILE A 32 -8.07 -17.19 1.71
C ILE A 32 -6.90 -18.07 1.29
N ASP A 33 -6.14 -18.54 2.26
CA ASP A 33 -5.08 -19.53 2.04
C ASP A 33 -5.65 -20.96 2.17
N PRO A 34 -5.73 -21.72 1.06
CA PRO A 34 -6.23 -23.10 1.10
C PRO A 34 -5.31 -24.06 1.86
N ILE A 35 -4.00 -23.79 1.96
CA ILE A 35 -3.08 -24.69 2.69
C ILE A 35 -3.45 -24.69 4.17
N ASN A 36 -3.61 -23.49 4.75
CA ASN A 36 -4.07 -23.32 6.12
C ASN A 36 -5.43 -23.99 6.38
N ILE A 37 -6.34 -24.02 5.39
CA ILE A 37 -7.62 -24.71 5.51
C ILE A 37 -7.44 -26.23 5.52
N ILE A 38 -6.63 -26.76 4.59
CA ILE A 38 -6.33 -28.19 4.50
C ILE A 38 -5.68 -28.70 5.79
N GLU A 39 -4.72 -27.95 6.34
CA GLU A 39 -4.09 -28.27 7.62
C GLU A 39 -5.11 -28.33 8.75
N LYS A 40 -6.00 -27.35 8.86
CA LYS A 40 -7.08 -27.37 9.86
C LYS A 40 -8.04 -28.54 9.69
N MET A 41 -8.35 -28.92 8.45
CA MET A 41 -9.18 -30.10 8.18
C MET A 41 -8.48 -31.40 8.60
N GLN A 42 -7.17 -31.50 8.36
CA GLN A 42 -6.35 -32.63 8.78
C GLN A 42 -6.29 -32.73 10.31
N ASP A 43 -6.10 -31.60 11.01
CA ASP A 43 -6.10 -31.54 12.47
C ASP A 43 -7.44 -31.96 13.06
N GLN A 44 -8.55 -31.49 12.48
CA GLN A 44 -9.90 -31.90 12.89
C GLN A 44 -10.12 -33.40 12.70
N ALA A 45 -9.67 -33.95 11.57
CA ALA A 45 -9.79 -35.38 11.31
C ALA A 45 -8.96 -36.22 12.30
N ILE A 46 -7.74 -35.79 12.62
CA ILE A 46 -6.91 -36.43 13.65
C ILE A 46 -7.54 -36.30 15.04
N GLN A 47 -8.14 -35.16 15.36
CA GLN A 47 -8.79 -34.98 16.66
C GLN A 47 -9.98 -35.96 16.84
N GLU A 48 -10.74 -36.21 15.78
CA GLU A 48 -11.94 -37.05 15.83
C GLU A 48 -11.62 -38.56 15.66
N TYR A 49 -10.66 -38.89 14.81
CA TYR A 49 -10.39 -40.27 14.39
C TYR A 49 -8.96 -40.74 14.71
N ASP A 50 -8.17 -39.92 15.39
CA ASP A 50 -6.81 -40.22 15.84
C ASP A 50 -5.93 -40.73 14.67
N TYR A 51 -5.07 -41.72 14.93
CA TYR A 51 -4.15 -42.32 13.97
C TYR A 51 -4.79 -42.75 12.65
N TYR A 52 -6.09 -43.08 12.61
CA TYR A 52 -6.76 -43.51 11.37
C TYR A 52 -6.87 -42.39 10.34
N ALA A 53 -6.82 -41.12 10.77
CA ALA A 53 -6.92 -39.97 9.88
C ALA A 53 -5.56 -39.38 9.49
N PHE A 54 -4.44 -39.89 10.02
CA PHE A 54 -3.13 -39.24 9.87
C PHE A 54 -2.68 -39.04 8.41
N ASP A 55 -3.17 -39.85 7.46
CA ASP A 55 -2.82 -39.76 6.04
C ASP A 55 -3.92 -39.23 5.12
N TYR A 56 -5.05 -38.80 5.67
CA TYR A 56 -6.25 -38.37 4.94
C TYR A 56 -5.95 -37.35 3.83
N LEU A 57 -5.21 -36.27 4.14
CA LEU A 57 -4.93 -35.19 3.19
C LEU A 57 -3.44 -35.13 2.77
N ASN A 58 -2.66 -36.17 3.04
CA ASN A 58 -1.22 -36.19 2.70
C ASN A 58 -0.93 -36.19 1.19
N ARG A 59 -1.93 -36.48 0.34
CA ARG A 59 -1.76 -36.63 -1.12
C ARG A 59 -2.45 -35.53 -1.93
N VAL A 60 -2.91 -34.46 -1.31
CA VAL A 60 -3.51 -33.34 -2.05
C VAL A 60 -2.46 -32.76 -3.00
N SER A 61 -2.78 -32.70 -4.29
CA SER A 61 -1.84 -32.23 -5.29
C SER A 61 -1.77 -30.71 -5.33
N ARG A 62 -0.67 -30.16 -5.87
CA ARG A 62 -0.56 -28.72 -6.11
C ARG A 62 -1.65 -28.17 -7.03
N ALA A 63 -2.11 -28.98 -7.99
CA ALA A 63 -3.18 -28.59 -8.90
C ALA A 63 -4.52 -28.46 -8.16
N ASP A 64 -4.81 -29.40 -7.26
CA ASP A 64 -6.03 -29.36 -6.45
C ASP A 64 -6.02 -28.17 -5.47
N ILE A 65 -4.84 -27.86 -4.88
CA ILE A 65 -4.67 -26.68 -4.02
C ILE A 65 -4.90 -25.39 -4.81
N ALA A 66 -4.41 -25.30 -6.04
CA ALA A 66 -4.63 -24.15 -6.91
C ALA A 66 -6.10 -24.00 -7.32
N GLU A 67 -6.78 -25.10 -7.65
CA GLU A 67 -8.22 -25.07 -7.93
C GLU A 67 -9.00 -24.59 -6.70
N LEU A 68 -8.67 -25.11 -5.51
CA LEU A 68 -9.31 -24.71 -4.27
C LEU A 68 -9.06 -23.22 -3.95
N HIS A 69 -7.83 -22.74 -4.16
CA HIS A 69 -7.46 -21.33 -4.02
C HIS A 69 -8.38 -20.44 -4.85
N ASP A 70 -8.49 -20.73 -6.15
CA ASP A 70 -9.22 -19.88 -7.09
C ASP A 70 -10.71 -19.86 -6.77
N ARG A 71 -11.28 -21.01 -6.42
CA ARG A 71 -12.70 -21.13 -6.06
C ARG A 71 -13.02 -20.39 -4.77
N LEU A 72 -12.24 -20.59 -3.71
CA LEU A 72 -12.46 -19.94 -2.42
C LEU A 72 -12.31 -18.42 -2.54
N ASN A 73 -11.24 -17.96 -3.18
CA ASN A 73 -10.98 -16.53 -3.32
C ASN A 73 -11.98 -15.84 -4.23
N LYS A 74 -12.47 -16.49 -5.28
CA LYS A 74 -13.56 -15.94 -6.10
C LYS A 74 -14.81 -15.68 -5.26
N GLU A 75 -15.31 -16.70 -4.57
CA GLU A 75 -16.54 -16.57 -3.76
C GLU A 75 -16.35 -15.60 -2.59
N PHE A 76 -15.16 -15.58 -1.98
CA PHE A 76 -14.83 -14.64 -0.92
C PHE A 76 -14.82 -13.20 -1.41
N ASN A 77 -14.18 -12.93 -2.55
CA ASN A 77 -14.16 -11.60 -3.16
C ASN A 77 -15.56 -11.12 -3.54
N ASP A 78 -16.38 -11.98 -4.13
CA ASP A 78 -17.77 -11.68 -4.48
C ASP A 78 -18.60 -11.36 -3.22
N TRP A 79 -18.41 -12.12 -2.14
CA TRP A 79 -19.05 -11.85 -0.85
C TRP A 79 -18.59 -10.52 -0.24
N GLN A 80 -17.30 -10.20 -0.27
CA GLN A 80 -16.78 -8.92 0.23
C GLN A 80 -17.38 -7.75 -0.55
N GLU A 81 -17.43 -7.85 -1.87
CA GLU A 81 -18.00 -6.81 -2.72
C GLU A 81 -19.49 -6.60 -2.46
N LYS A 82 -20.26 -7.68 -2.44
CA LYS A 82 -21.71 -7.64 -2.22
C LYS A 82 -22.09 -7.01 -0.87
N ASN A 83 -21.29 -7.25 0.17
CA ASN A 83 -21.58 -6.81 1.53
C ASN A 83 -20.83 -5.53 1.95
N GLY A 84 -20.04 -4.93 1.05
CA GLY A 84 -19.28 -3.71 1.35
C GLY A 84 -18.11 -3.93 2.32
N TYR A 85 -17.54 -5.14 2.35
CA TYR A 85 -16.37 -5.50 3.15
C TYR A 85 -15.05 -5.46 2.36
N LYS A 86 -15.06 -4.96 1.12
CA LYS A 86 -13.79 -4.65 0.44
C LYS A 86 -13.01 -3.61 1.26
N PRO A 87 -11.70 -3.79 1.43
CA PRO A 87 -10.86 -2.80 2.10
C PRO A 87 -11.03 -1.42 1.47
N ASN A 88 -11.20 -0.41 2.31
CA ASN A 88 -11.29 1.00 1.90
C ASN A 88 -10.04 1.80 2.32
N PHE A 89 -8.96 1.10 2.62
CA PHE A 89 -7.67 1.64 3.03
C PHE A 89 -6.56 1.10 2.14
N TYR A 90 -5.42 1.78 2.17
CA TYR A 90 -4.24 1.43 1.40
C TYR A 90 -3.05 1.21 2.34
N ASP A 91 -2.11 0.39 1.89
CA ASP A 91 -0.78 0.33 2.46
C ASP A 91 0.13 1.36 1.77
N ILE A 92 1.06 1.97 2.51
CA ILE A 92 2.04 2.94 1.98
C ILE A 92 3.41 2.29 2.01
N ARG A 93 3.95 1.95 0.83
CA ARG A 93 5.29 1.32 0.75
C ARG A 93 6.45 2.28 0.62
N SER A 94 6.20 3.47 0.11
CA SER A 94 7.19 4.52 0.00
C SER A 94 6.53 5.87 0.15
N GLU A 95 7.22 6.76 0.84
CA GLU A 95 6.82 8.14 1.05
C GLU A 95 8.05 9.00 0.78
N GLU A 96 7.92 9.96 -0.14
CA GLU A 96 8.89 11.02 -0.36
C GLU A 96 8.27 12.33 0.10
N SER A 97 9.04 13.13 0.84
CA SER A 97 8.63 14.45 1.27
C SER A 97 9.50 15.50 0.61
N PHE A 98 8.86 16.57 0.14
CA PHE A 98 9.53 17.69 -0.50
C PHE A 98 9.19 18.96 0.26
N SER A 99 10.20 19.64 0.78
CA SER A 99 10.03 20.95 1.40
C SER A 99 10.04 22.03 0.32
N ILE A 100 9.01 22.86 0.29
CA ILE A 100 8.92 24.01 -0.64
C ILE A 100 10.00 25.06 -0.34
N ASN A 101 10.53 25.08 0.89
CA ASN A 101 11.65 25.97 1.24
C ASN A 101 12.97 25.60 0.54
N ASP A 102 13.12 24.35 0.08
CA ASP A 102 14.32 23.91 -0.66
C ASP A 102 14.30 24.38 -2.12
N TYR A 103 13.14 24.73 -2.67
CA TYR A 103 13.02 25.31 -4.01
C TYR A 103 13.37 26.81 -4.05
N ASP A 104 13.19 27.51 -2.94
CA ASP A 104 13.37 28.97 -2.87
C ASP A 104 14.82 29.36 -2.53
N SER A 105 15.58 28.46 -1.92
CA SER A 105 17.02 28.63 -1.62
C SER A 105 17.88 28.60 -2.89
N GLU A 106 17.62 27.69 -3.83
CA GLU A 106 18.36 27.61 -5.10
C GLU A 106 18.15 28.85 -5.99
N LYS A 107 16.91 29.38 -6.08
CA LYS A 107 16.64 30.63 -6.82
C LYS A 107 17.28 31.85 -6.16
N ARG A 108 17.36 31.89 -4.82
CA ARG A 108 18.02 32.99 -4.09
C ARG A 108 19.53 32.97 -4.28
N GLU A 109 20.16 31.80 -4.41
CA GLU A 109 21.59 31.70 -4.72
C GLU A 109 21.90 32.08 -6.18
N ILE A 110 21.11 31.62 -7.15
CA ILE A 110 21.29 32.00 -8.57
C ILE A 110 21.08 33.53 -8.76
N THR A 111 20.09 34.11 -8.08
CA THR A 111 19.83 35.56 -8.14
C THR A 111 20.92 36.39 -7.44
N LYS A 112 21.53 35.86 -6.37
CA LYS A 112 22.68 36.51 -5.70
C LYS A 112 23.94 36.45 -6.58
N GLN A 113 24.21 35.34 -7.26
CA GLN A 113 25.35 35.23 -8.18
C GLN A 113 25.20 36.14 -9.42
N HIS A 114 23.99 36.30 -9.98
CA HIS A 114 23.74 37.26 -11.06
C HIS A 114 23.92 38.72 -10.59
N LYS A 115 23.42 39.09 -9.40
CA LYS A 115 23.67 40.44 -8.85
C LYS A 115 25.14 40.70 -8.50
N GLN A 116 25.88 39.68 -8.08
CA GLN A 116 27.31 39.82 -7.80
C GLN A 116 28.11 40.07 -9.10
N THR A 117 27.72 39.44 -10.21
CA THR A 117 28.42 39.58 -11.49
C THR A 117 28.13 40.91 -12.20
N ASP A 118 26.93 41.50 -12.01
CA ASP A 118 26.60 42.82 -12.57
C ASP A 118 27.27 44.01 -11.84
N ILE A 119 27.84 43.80 -10.64
CA ILE A 119 28.48 44.87 -9.84
C ILE A 119 29.99 44.98 -10.15
N TYR A 120 30.60 43.96 -10.76
CA TYR A 120 32.03 43.96 -11.08
C TYR A 120 32.39 44.45 -12.50
N ASP A 121 31.42 44.93 -13.29
CA ASP A 121 31.65 45.44 -14.66
C ASP A 121 31.43 46.97 -14.80
N MET A 122 31.39 47.72 -13.69
CA MET A 122 31.34 49.20 -13.70
C MET A 122 32.47 49.83 -12.86
N GLY A 123 33.67 49.26 -12.95
CA GLY A 123 34.87 49.79 -12.29
C GLY A 123 36.10 49.76 -13.20
N CYS A 124 36.32 50.89 -13.88
CA CYS A 124 37.47 51.32 -14.71
C CYS A 124 37.47 50.91 -16.19
#